data_AF-A0A7R9QJ78-F1
#
_entry.id   AF-A0A7R9QJ78-F1
#
_cell.length_a   1.000
_cell.length_b   1.000
_cell.length_c   1.000
_cell.angle_alpha   90.00
_cell.angle_beta   90.00
_cell.angle_gamma   90.00
#
_symmetry.space_group_name_H-M   'P 1'
#
loop_
_entity.id
_entity.type
_entity.pdbx_description
1 polymer ?
#
loop_
_entity_poly.entity_id
_entity_poly.type
_entity_poly.pdbx_seq_one_letter_code
_entity_poly.pdbx_strand_id
1 'polypeptide(L)'
;MCKTLTDYNGINQLESRRIDELLVATNVFNTELSDNVVEIRDPNEGFRVTNQKYEQGIQTVVDFTKRLDGFQKLCLEDQISLVKYGCLELNFLRSLLYFNKQTQEYRFPLTDTSTLKVSLESFKEHRMQTYYPLKLFIDKIFLEWNRDQVIIDLLSAIVIMNPKRPNLTHKQSIKLEQQLYVYLLQRYLLLRYQSESESKLQKLMVSLTDLMITAEAHKQCEVQEVYECRPLLQYYGPLLSEVYDLHQLV
;
A
#
# COMPACT_ATOMS: atom_id res chain seq x y z
N MET A 1 1.65 20.15 10.58
CA MET A 1 0.94 20.26 11.88
C MET A 1 0.29 18.93 12.20
N CYS A 2 0.82 18.23 13.19
CA CYS A 2 0.25 16.98 13.70
C CYS A 2 -1.06 17.33 14.43
N LYS A 3 -2.22 16.90 13.90
CA LYS A 3 -3.48 17.05 14.63
C LYS A 3 -3.44 16.12 15.83
N THR A 4 -3.38 16.69 17.02
CA THR A 4 -3.44 15.96 18.29
C THR A 4 -4.78 15.21 18.39
N LEU A 5 -4.68 13.95 18.83
CA LEU A 5 -5.71 12.90 18.97
C LEU A 5 -6.81 13.19 20.01
N THR A 6 -7.28 14.43 20.17
CA THR A 6 -8.06 14.83 21.36
C THR A 6 -9.59 14.81 21.24
N ASP A 7 -10.21 14.10 20.28
CA ASP A 7 -11.69 14.04 20.27
C ASP A 7 -12.31 12.74 19.72
N TYR A 8 -11.83 11.59 20.21
CA TYR A 8 -12.50 10.31 20.00
C TYR A 8 -13.57 10.05 21.07
N ASN A 9 -14.59 10.90 21.16
CA ASN A 9 -15.74 10.60 22.02
C ASN A 9 -16.33 9.22 21.64
N GLY A 10 -16.13 8.22 22.51
CA GLY A 10 -16.65 6.87 22.32
C GLY A 10 -15.64 5.77 21.95
N ILE A 11 -14.35 6.07 21.75
CA ILE A 11 -13.28 5.05 21.66
C ILE A 11 -12.76 4.74 23.07
N ASN A 12 -12.67 3.45 23.42
CA ASN A 12 -12.16 3.02 24.71
C ASN A 12 -10.61 2.96 24.74
N GLN A 13 -10.03 2.83 25.93
CA GLN A 13 -8.57 2.88 26.10
C GLN A 13 -7.79 1.77 25.38
N LEU A 14 -8.39 0.60 25.14
CA LEU A 14 -7.73 -0.49 24.40
C LEU A 14 -7.76 -0.21 22.90
N GLU A 15 -8.90 0.24 22.39
CA GLU A 15 -9.04 0.66 21.00
C GLU A 15 -8.08 1.81 20.67
N SER A 16 -8.01 2.84 21.51
CA SER A 16 -7.08 3.97 21.33
C SER A 16 -5.64 3.49 21.29
N ARG A 17 -5.21 2.65 22.24
CA ARG A 17 -3.83 2.14 22.28
C ARG A 17 -3.45 1.41 21.00
N ARG A 18 -4.37 0.63 20.42
CA ARG A 18 -4.11 -0.08 19.16
C ARG A 18 -4.06 0.85 17.95
N ILE A 19 -4.90 1.87 17.91
CA ILE A 19 -4.84 2.90 16.87
C ILE A 19 -3.53 3.70 17.00
N ASP A 20 -3.13 4.09 18.21
CA ASP A 20 -1.89 4.84 18.46
C ASP A 20 -0.65 4.03 18.08
N GLU A 21 -0.60 2.74 18.43
CA GLU A 21 0.43 1.81 17.98
C GLU A 21 0.53 1.81 16.45
N LEU A 22 -0.60 1.69 15.76
CA LEU A 22 -0.67 1.66 14.31
C LEU A 22 -0.21 2.99 13.67
N LEU A 23 -0.64 4.13 14.21
CA LEU A 23 -0.22 5.45 13.72
C LEU A 23 1.30 5.66 13.89
N VAL A 24 1.87 5.18 15.00
CA VAL A 24 3.33 5.21 15.20
C VAL A 24 4.04 4.27 14.23
N ALA A 25 3.47 3.09 13.98
CA ALA A 25 4.02 2.13 13.02
C ALA A 25 4.03 2.69 11.59
N THR A 26 2.98 3.41 11.17
CA THR A 26 2.85 3.95 9.80
C THR A 26 3.72 5.18 9.54
N ASN A 27 4.36 5.77 10.56
CA ASN A 27 5.29 6.89 10.38
C ASN A 27 6.47 6.58 9.44
N VAL A 28 6.86 5.31 9.26
CA VAL A 28 7.91 4.92 8.29
C VAL A 28 7.59 5.33 6.86
N PHE A 29 6.30 5.45 6.54
CA PHE A 29 5.86 5.82 5.21
C PHE A 29 5.79 7.33 5.01
N ASN A 30 5.93 8.12 6.08
CA ASN A 30 5.86 9.58 5.98
C ASN A 30 7.20 10.09 5.48
N THR A 31 7.21 10.66 4.28
CA THR A 31 8.40 11.29 3.72
C THR A 31 8.05 12.69 3.22
N GLU A 32 8.94 13.64 3.49
CA GLU A 32 8.80 15.00 3.01
C GLU A 32 9.09 15.07 1.51
N LEU A 33 8.33 15.92 0.81
CA LEU A 33 8.55 16.20 -0.61
C LEU A 33 9.33 17.49 -0.75
N SER A 34 10.36 17.47 -1.59
CA SER A 34 11.08 18.67 -2.01
C SER A 34 10.31 19.42 -3.10
N ASP A 35 10.42 20.76 -3.10
CA ASP A 35 9.90 21.62 -4.16
C ASP A 35 10.66 21.47 -5.49
N ASN A 36 11.86 20.89 -5.45
CA ASN A 36 12.65 20.61 -6.64
C ASN A 36 12.09 19.37 -7.37
N VAL A 37 11.19 19.61 -8.32
CA VAL A 37 10.50 18.56 -9.08
C VAL A 37 11.33 18.12 -10.28
N VAL A 38 11.52 16.80 -10.42
CA VAL A 38 12.20 16.14 -11.52
C VAL A 38 11.22 15.29 -12.30
N GLU A 39 11.23 15.42 -13.62
CA GLU A 39 10.50 14.57 -14.55
C GLU A 39 11.49 13.76 -15.38
N ILE A 40 11.35 12.44 -15.38
CA ILE A 40 12.21 11.55 -16.16
C ILE A 40 11.55 11.32 -17.52
N ARG A 41 12.23 11.76 -18.58
CA ARG A 41 11.73 11.63 -19.96
C ARG A 41 12.22 10.37 -20.66
N ASP A 42 13.38 9.86 -20.26
CA ASP A 42 13.92 8.61 -20.81
C ASP A 42 13.15 7.42 -20.23
N PRO A 43 12.51 6.57 -21.07
CA PRO A 43 11.70 5.46 -20.57
C PRO A 43 12.48 4.42 -19.77
N ASN A 44 13.74 4.14 -20.15
CA ASN A 44 14.57 3.15 -19.45
C ASN A 44 14.96 3.65 -18.06
N GLU A 45 15.34 4.92 -17.96
CA GLU A 45 15.63 5.58 -16.69
C GLU A 45 14.37 5.68 -15.83
N GLY A 46 13.21 5.97 -16.44
CA GLY A 46 11.92 6.01 -15.75
C GLY A 46 11.57 4.65 -15.14
N PHE A 47 11.77 3.58 -15.90
CA PHE A 47 11.59 2.20 -15.45
C PHE A 47 12.55 1.87 -14.30
N ARG A 48 13.86 2.16 -14.48
CA ARG A 48 14.89 1.94 -13.45
C ARG A 48 14.56 2.64 -12.14
N VAL A 49 14.21 3.93 -12.20
CA VAL A 49 13.91 4.72 -11.00
C VAL A 49 12.60 4.26 -10.35
N THR A 50 11.59 3.90 -11.12
CA THR A 50 10.31 3.38 -10.58
C THR A 50 10.54 2.07 -9.84
N ASN A 51 11.30 1.13 -10.41
CA ASN A 51 11.62 -0.14 -9.74
C ASN A 51 12.50 0.06 -8.51
N GLN A 52 13.45 0.99 -8.56
CA GLN A 52 14.26 1.35 -7.38
C GLN A 52 13.38 1.93 -6.25
N LYS A 53 12.42 2.80 -6.58
CA LYS A 53 11.47 3.34 -5.58
C LYS A 53 10.58 2.25 -5.00
N TYR A 54 10.23 1.28 -5.82
CA TYR A 54 9.37 0.20 -5.41
C TYR A 54 10.09 -0.82 -4.51
N GLU A 55 11.36 -1.12 -4.81
CA GLU A 55 12.28 -1.86 -3.93
C GLU A 55 12.40 -1.19 -2.54
N GLN A 56 12.58 0.14 -2.51
CA GLN A 56 12.58 0.92 -1.26
C GLN A 56 11.24 0.81 -0.53
N GLY A 57 10.13 0.86 -1.27
CA GLY A 57 8.78 0.68 -0.73
C GLY A 57 8.58 -0.67 -0.04
N ILE A 58 9.15 -1.76 -0.57
CA ILE A 58 9.12 -3.08 0.08
C ILE A 58 9.87 -3.03 1.43
N GLN A 59 11.03 -2.38 1.48
CA GLN A 59 11.80 -2.22 2.72
C GLN A 59 11.00 -1.43 3.77
N THR A 60 10.35 -0.35 3.35
CA THR A 60 9.46 0.43 4.23
C THR A 60 8.28 -0.40 4.74
N VAL A 61 7.70 -1.29 3.92
CA VAL A 61 6.67 -2.24 4.35
C VAL A 61 7.20 -3.23 5.39
N VAL A 62 8.43 -3.74 5.22
CA VAL A 62 9.08 -4.59 6.23
C VAL A 62 9.26 -3.83 7.54
N ASP A 63 9.71 -2.58 7.51
CA ASP A 63 9.89 -1.77 8.71
C ASP A 63 8.57 -1.42 9.39
N PHE A 64 7.52 -1.19 8.61
CA PHE A 64 6.15 -1.01 9.12
C PHE A 64 5.67 -2.26 9.86
N THR A 65 5.75 -3.43 9.21
CA THR A 65 5.24 -4.68 9.79
C THR A 65 5.96 -5.08 11.06
N LYS A 66 7.28 -4.85 11.12
CA LYS A 66 8.08 -5.02 12.34
C LYS A 66 7.65 -4.13 13.49
N ARG A 67 6.84 -3.08 13.29
CA ARG A 67 6.34 -2.20 14.36
C ARG A 67 4.96 -2.61 14.87
N LEU A 68 4.32 -3.61 14.26
CA LEU A 68 3.03 -4.14 14.70
C LEU A 68 3.26 -5.32 15.65
N ASP A 69 2.79 -5.19 16.90
CA ASP A 69 2.94 -6.22 17.92
C ASP A 69 2.30 -7.56 17.51
N GLY A 70 1.13 -7.51 16.84
CA GLY A 70 0.46 -8.71 16.33
C GLY A 70 1.23 -9.43 15.23
N PHE A 71 1.99 -8.69 14.41
CA PHE A 71 2.81 -9.26 13.34
C PHE A 71 4.09 -9.89 13.89
N GLN A 72 4.76 -9.22 14.83
CA GLN A 72 6.00 -9.71 15.46
C GLN A 72 5.82 -11.06 16.17
N LYS A 73 4.61 -11.34 16.66
CA LYS A 73 4.26 -12.58 17.36
C LYS A 73 4.09 -13.79 16.43
N LEU A 74 4.02 -13.58 15.11
CA LEU A 74 3.92 -14.67 14.13
C LEU A 74 5.27 -15.34 13.93
N CYS A 75 5.26 -16.59 13.46
CA CYS A 75 6.50 -17.26 13.06
C CYS A 75 7.10 -16.59 11.80
N LEU A 76 8.40 -16.76 11.60
CA LEU A 76 9.13 -16.07 10.52
C LEU A 76 8.57 -16.41 9.13
N GLU A 77 8.16 -17.66 8.91
CA GLU A 77 7.59 -18.13 7.65
C GLU A 77 6.29 -17.39 7.31
N ASP A 78 5.43 -17.18 8.31
CA ASP A 78 4.19 -16.42 8.15
C ASP A 78 4.49 -14.94 7.91
N GLN A 79 5.46 -14.36 8.62
CA GLN A 79 5.88 -12.97 8.41
C GLN A 79 6.39 -12.75 6.98
N ILE A 80 7.27 -13.64 6.49
CA ILE A 80 7.80 -13.59 5.12
C ILE A 80 6.66 -13.70 4.11
N SER A 81 5.75 -14.66 4.29
CA SER A 81 4.64 -14.86 3.38
C SER A 81 3.70 -13.65 3.33
N LEU A 82 3.32 -13.09 4.49
CA LEU A 82 2.45 -11.91 4.54
C LEU A 82 3.07 -10.71 3.82
N VAL A 83 4.36 -10.44 4.01
CA VAL A 83 5.06 -9.35 3.31
C VAL A 83 5.16 -9.65 1.82
N LYS A 84 5.69 -10.82 1.44
CA LYS A 84 5.91 -11.20 0.03
C LYS A 84 4.64 -11.06 -0.81
N TYR A 85 3.52 -11.53 -0.29
CA TYR A 85 2.25 -11.52 -1.04
C TYR A 85 1.38 -10.30 -0.76
N GLY A 86 1.73 -9.42 0.19
CA GLY A 86 0.92 -8.25 0.57
C GLY A 86 1.56 -6.90 0.28
N CYS A 87 2.88 -6.84 0.08
CA CYS A 87 3.59 -5.57 -0.08
C CYS A 87 3.17 -4.80 -1.34
N LEU A 88 2.73 -5.49 -2.40
CA LEU A 88 2.33 -4.81 -3.63
C LEU A 88 1.04 -4.02 -3.49
N GLU A 89 0.02 -4.66 -2.96
CA GLU A 89 -1.24 -4.01 -2.60
C GLU A 89 -1.01 -2.86 -1.62
N LEU A 90 -0.17 -3.08 -0.59
CA LEU A 90 0.11 -2.06 0.40
C LEU A 90 0.85 -0.85 -0.20
N ASN A 91 1.83 -1.06 -1.07
CA ASN A 91 2.50 0.04 -1.75
C ASN A 91 1.54 0.83 -2.65
N PHE A 92 0.63 0.16 -3.37
CA PHE A 92 -0.40 0.83 -4.16
C PHE A 92 -1.39 1.63 -3.30
N LEU A 93 -1.75 1.11 -2.13
CA LEU A 93 -2.59 1.85 -1.18
C LEU A 93 -1.86 3.07 -0.62
N ARG A 94 -0.58 2.93 -0.24
CA ARG A 94 0.23 4.03 0.33
C ARG A 94 0.64 5.06 -0.71
N SER A 95 0.78 4.70 -1.98
CA SER A 95 1.09 5.65 -3.05
C SER A 95 0.01 6.72 -3.24
N LEU A 96 -1.23 6.45 -2.80
CA LEU A 96 -2.32 7.42 -2.80
C LEU A 96 -2.02 8.67 -1.95
N LEU A 97 -1.17 8.55 -0.92
CA LEU A 97 -0.71 9.69 -0.12
C LEU A 97 0.11 10.68 -0.96
N TYR A 98 0.78 10.16 -1.97
CA TYR A 98 1.65 10.86 -2.89
C TYR A 98 0.93 11.24 -4.20
N PHE A 99 -0.37 10.95 -4.32
CA PHE A 99 -1.16 11.21 -5.51
C PHE A 99 -1.94 12.53 -5.40
N ASN A 100 -1.80 13.36 -6.44
CA ASN A 100 -2.63 14.54 -6.63
C ASN A 100 -3.77 14.22 -7.60
N LYS A 101 -4.99 14.15 -7.06
CA LYS A 101 -6.20 13.86 -7.85
C LYS A 101 -6.53 14.94 -8.89
N GLN A 102 -6.17 16.20 -8.65
CA GLN A 102 -6.45 17.29 -9.59
C GLN A 102 -5.50 17.23 -10.80
N THR A 103 -4.21 17.02 -10.56
CA THR A 103 -3.22 16.95 -11.65
C THR A 103 -3.08 15.55 -12.24
N GLN A 104 -3.63 14.52 -11.59
CA GLN A 104 -3.50 13.10 -11.95
C GLN A 104 -2.02 12.66 -11.99
N GLU A 105 -1.25 13.11 -11.01
CA GLU A 105 0.20 12.87 -10.92
C GLU A 105 0.58 12.32 -9.53
N TYR A 106 1.55 11.42 -9.51
CA TYR A 106 2.27 11.03 -8.31
C TYR A 106 3.49 11.92 -8.10
N ARG A 107 3.80 12.18 -6.83
CA ARG A 107 5.02 12.86 -6.38
C ARG A 107 5.72 12.03 -5.33
N PHE A 108 6.83 11.39 -5.71
CA PHE A 108 7.61 10.57 -4.79
C PHE A 108 8.90 11.28 -4.41
N PRO A 109 9.38 11.18 -3.16
CA PRO A 109 10.72 11.62 -2.81
C PRO A 109 11.74 10.86 -3.66
N LEU A 110 12.61 11.57 -4.38
CA LEU A 110 13.66 10.96 -5.20
C LEU A 110 14.99 10.94 -4.44
N THR A 111 15.40 12.11 -3.95
CA THR A 111 16.54 12.36 -3.06
C THR A 111 16.07 13.30 -1.94
N ASP A 112 16.92 13.56 -0.95
CA ASP A 112 16.64 14.53 0.12
C ASP A 112 16.33 15.94 -0.42
N THR A 113 16.76 16.23 -1.65
CA THR A 113 16.62 17.54 -2.29
C THR A 113 15.81 17.51 -3.58
N SER A 114 15.11 16.41 -3.90
CA SER A 114 14.33 16.34 -5.14
C SER A 114 13.14 15.39 -5.07
N THR A 115 12.07 15.73 -5.78
CA THR A 115 10.84 14.96 -5.89
C THR A 115 10.66 14.47 -7.32
N LEU A 116 10.48 13.17 -7.52
CA LEU A 116 10.07 12.60 -8.80
C LEU A 116 8.59 12.87 -9.03
N LYS A 117 8.26 13.40 -10.21
CA LYS A 117 6.88 13.50 -10.69
C LYS A 117 6.62 12.44 -11.76
N VAL A 118 5.55 11.68 -11.60
CA VAL A 118 5.08 10.67 -12.56
C VAL A 118 3.61 10.90 -12.88
N SER A 119 3.27 11.13 -14.15
CA SER A 119 1.88 11.25 -14.58
C SER A 119 1.19 9.89 -14.58
N LEU A 120 -0.06 9.81 -14.12
CA LEU A 120 -0.85 8.58 -14.22
C LEU A 120 -1.01 8.14 -15.70
N GLU A 121 -1.08 9.08 -16.63
CA GLU A 121 -1.18 8.78 -18.07
C GLU A 121 0.07 8.09 -18.62
N SER A 122 1.24 8.24 -17.98
CA SER A 122 2.46 7.55 -18.44
C SER A 122 2.35 6.02 -18.34
N PHE A 123 1.51 5.51 -17.43
CA PHE A 123 1.22 4.08 -17.33
C PHE A 123 0.33 3.55 -18.46
N LYS A 124 -0.32 4.43 -19.22
CA LYS A 124 -1.26 4.06 -20.28
C LYS A 124 -0.56 3.43 -21.50
N GLU A 125 0.58 3.97 -21.91
CA GLU A 125 1.25 3.57 -23.16
C GLU A 125 1.79 2.13 -23.11
N HIS A 126 2.20 1.66 -21.93
CA HIS A 126 2.83 0.35 -21.78
C HIS A 126 1.98 -0.65 -20.98
N ARG A 127 0.95 -0.19 -20.25
CA ARG A 127 0.20 -1.03 -19.28
C ARG A 127 -1.29 -0.74 -19.22
N MET A 128 -1.94 -0.69 -20.38
CA MET A 128 -3.40 -0.45 -20.51
C MET A 128 -4.25 -1.34 -19.61
N GLN A 129 -3.89 -2.61 -19.48
CA GLN A 129 -4.63 -3.61 -18.70
C GLN A 129 -4.60 -3.35 -17.19
N THR A 130 -3.59 -2.62 -16.67
CA THR A 130 -3.52 -2.21 -15.26
C THR A 130 -3.95 -0.76 -15.05
N TYR A 131 -3.80 0.08 -16.06
CA TYR A 131 -4.09 1.52 -15.99
C TYR A 131 -5.56 1.79 -15.63
N TYR A 132 -6.52 1.21 -16.36
CA TYR A 132 -7.94 1.48 -16.09
C TYR A 132 -8.41 0.94 -14.74
N PRO A 133 -8.08 -0.31 -14.35
CA PRO A 133 -8.39 -0.79 -13.00
C PRO A 133 -7.79 0.10 -11.90
N LEU A 134 -6.53 0.51 -12.05
CA LEU A 134 -5.87 1.40 -11.09
C LEU A 134 -6.58 2.75 -10.99
N LYS A 135 -6.93 3.36 -12.12
CA LYS A 135 -7.66 4.64 -12.15
C LYS A 135 -9.03 4.53 -11.48
N LEU A 136 -9.79 3.48 -11.79
CA LEU A 136 -11.09 3.23 -11.17
C LEU A 136 -10.96 3.00 -9.66
N PHE A 137 -9.95 2.23 -9.23
CA PHE A 137 -9.64 2.06 -7.81
C PHE A 137 -9.34 3.40 -7.14
N ILE A 138 -8.45 4.21 -7.70
CA ILE A 138 -8.09 5.54 -7.19
C ILE A 138 -9.34 6.41 -7.03
N ASP A 139 -10.20 6.48 -8.05
CA ASP A 139 -11.39 7.31 -7.99
C ASP A 139 -12.36 6.85 -6.89
N LYS A 140 -12.61 5.54 -6.76
CA LYS A 140 -13.45 4.97 -5.71
C LYS A 140 -12.87 5.20 -4.31
N ILE A 141 -11.60 4.86 -4.09
CA ILE A 141 -10.99 4.94 -2.77
C ILE A 141 -10.88 6.38 -2.30
N PHE A 142 -10.60 7.35 -3.17
CA PHE A 142 -10.54 8.76 -2.78
C PHE A 142 -11.88 9.32 -2.29
N LEU A 143 -13.01 8.84 -2.82
CA LEU A 143 -14.35 9.22 -2.34
C LEU A 143 -14.60 8.72 -0.92
N GLU A 144 -14.11 7.53 -0.60
CA GLU A 144 -14.39 6.89 0.69
C GLU A 144 -13.34 7.23 1.76
N TRP A 145 -12.06 7.27 1.40
CA TRP A 145 -10.97 7.60 2.30
C TRP A 145 -10.99 9.08 2.73
N ASN A 146 -11.36 9.99 1.83
CA ASN A 146 -11.40 11.45 2.08
C ASN A 146 -10.14 12.02 2.75
N ARG A 147 -8.94 11.47 2.44
CA ARG A 147 -7.65 11.84 3.05
C ARG A 147 -7.61 11.71 4.58
N ASP A 148 -8.42 10.82 5.15
CA ASP A 148 -8.40 10.51 6.59
C ASP A 148 -7.26 9.53 6.93
N GLN A 149 -6.27 10.00 7.69
CA GLN A 149 -5.08 9.21 8.02
C GLN A 149 -5.41 7.91 8.79
N VAL A 150 -6.41 7.95 9.68
CA VAL A 150 -6.77 6.76 10.48
C VAL A 150 -7.34 5.66 9.58
N ILE A 151 -8.14 6.05 8.58
CA ILE A 151 -8.71 5.09 7.62
C ILE A 151 -7.59 4.42 6.82
N ILE A 152 -6.67 5.17 6.20
CA ILE A 152 -5.63 4.57 5.36
C ILE A 152 -4.67 3.68 6.16
N ASP A 153 -4.42 4.03 7.42
CA ASP A 153 -3.56 3.24 8.29
C ASP A 153 -4.24 1.93 8.71
N LEU A 154 -5.53 1.97 9.06
CA LEU A 154 -6.32 0.76 9.34
C LEU A 154 -6.44 -0.14 8.10
N LEU A 155 -6.69 0.44 6.93
CA LEU A 155 -6.71 -0.32 5.66
C LEU A 155 -5.34 -0.94 5.38
N SER A 156 -4.23 -0.24 5.68
CA SER A 156 -2.88 -0.77 5.52
C SER A 156 -2.64 -2.02 6.37
N ALA A 157 -3.09 -1.99 7.64
CA ALA A 157 -3.03 -3.15 8.53
C ALA A 157 -3.93 -4.30 8.06
N ILE A 158 -5.14 -4.01 7.55
CA ILE A 158 -6.06 -5.02 7.01
C ILE A 158 -5.46 -5.71 5.77
N VAL A 159 -4.83 -4.96 4.87
CA VAL A 159 -4.19 -5.48 3.64
C VAL A 159 -3.03 -6.41 3.97
N ILE A 160 -2.17 -6.03 4.92
CA ILE A 160 -0.98 -6.81 5.25
C ILE A 160 -1.32 -8.07 6.07
N MET A 161 -2.26 -7.98 7.01
CA MET A 161 -2.69 -9.11 7.86
C MET A 161 -3.72 -10.00 7.15
N ASN A 162 -3.46 -10.45 5.92
CA ASN A 162 -4.44 -11.23 5.16
C ASN A 162 -4.27 -12.74 5.36
N PRO A 163 -5.21 -13.46 5.99
CA PRO A 163 -5.08 -14.90 6.24
C PRO A 163 -5.22 -15.77 4.97
N LYS A 164 -5.52 -15.15 3.82
CA LYS A 164 -5.65 -15.82 2.53
C LYS A 164 -4.32 -15.89 1.75
N ARG A 165 -3.21 -15.37 2.28
CA ARG A 165 -1.92 -15.49 1.58
C ARG A 165 -1.49 -16.96 1.44
N PRO A 166 -0.75 -17.31 0.37
CA PRO A 166 -0.14 -18.63 0.23
C PRO A 166 0.78 -18.98 1.40
N ASN A 167 1.11 -20.26 1.59
CA ASN A 167 2.18 -20.70 2.51
C ASN A 167 2.07 -20.25 3.98
N LEU A 168 0.85 -19.92 4.45
CA LEU A 168 0.61 -19.57 5.85
C LEU A 168 0.34 -20.80 6.71
N THR A 169 1.02 -20.87 7.85
CA THR A 169 0.88 -21.88 8.90
C THR A 169 -0.21 -21.47 9.90
N HIS A 170 -0.14 -20.27 10.48
CA HIS A 170 -1.04 -19.83 11.56
C HIS A 170 -2.18 -18.92 11.07
N LYS A 171 -2.92 -19.38 10.05
CA LYS A 171 -4.01 -18.60 9.42
C LYS A 171 -5.05 -18.06 10.39
N GLN A 172 -5.36 -18.81 11.45
CA GLN A 172 -6.36 -18.40 12.44
C GLN A 172 -5.86 -17.21 13.29
N SER A 173 -4.60 -17.23 13.72
CA SER A 173 -3.98 -16.12 14.47
C SER A 173 -3.97 -14.84 13.63
N ILE A 174 -3.57 -14.97 12.36
CA ILE A 174 -3.56 -13.85 11.39
C ILE A 174 -4.98 -13.31 11.17
N LYS A 175 -5.98 -14.18 11.02
CA LYS A 175 -7.38 -13.79 10.86
C LYS A 175 -7.88 -13.00 12.08
N LEU A 176 -7.58 -13.44 13.30
CA LEU A 176 -7.99 -12.74 14.52
C LEU A 176 -7.37 -11.34 14.58
N GLU A 177 -6.09 -11.22 14.25
CA GLU A 177 -5.40 -9.94 14.21
C GLU A 177 -5.95 -9.02 13.11
N GLN A 178 -6.27 -9.56 11.93
CA GLN A 178 -6.95 -8.80 10.86
C GLN A 178 -8.34 -8.30 11.31
N GLN A 179 -9.11 -9.17 11.96
CA GLN A 179 -10.45 -8.85 12.44
C GLN A 179 -10.44 -7.74 13.48
N LEU A 180 -9.38 -7.64 14.28
CA LEU A 180 -9.18 -6.51 15.18
C LEU A 180 -9.10 -5.18 14.39
N TYR A 181 -8.30 -5.12 13.32
CA TYR A 181 -8.20 -3.88 12.52
C TYR A 181 -9.50 -3.55 11.78
N VAL A 182 -10.24 -4.56 11.29
CA VAL A 182 -11.58 -4.36 10.70
C VAL A 182 -12.56 -3.82 11.74
N TYR A 183 -12.54 -4.35 12.97
CA TYR A 183 -13.33 -3.86 14.08
C TYR A 183 -12.99 -2.40 14.41
N LEU A 184 -11.71 -2.06 14.52
CA LEU A 184 -11.27 -0.68 14.78
C LEU A 184 -11.72 0.28 13.66
N LEU A 185 -11.66 -0.16 12.40
CA LEU A 185 -12.19 0.61 11.28
C LEU A 185 -13.71 0.82 11.40
N GLN A 186 -14.48 -0.23 11.68
CA GLN A 186 -15.91 -0.12 11.89
C GLN A 186 -16.25 0.85 13.03
N ARG A 187 -15.53 0.76 14.16
CA ARG A 187 -15.71 1.64 15.32
C ARG A 187 -15.38 3.10 14.99
N TYR A 188 -14.26 3.34 14.32
CA TYR A 188 -13.86 4.67 13.89
C TYR A 188 -14.90 5.29 12.93
N LEU A 189 -15.36 4.50 11.95
CA LEU A 189 -16.35 4.96 10.99
C LEU A 189 -17.70 5.24 11.65
N LEU A 190 -18.14 4.41 12.60
CA LEU A 190 -19.40 4.60 13.32
C LEU A 190 -19.42 5.94 14.07
N LEU A 191 -18.33 6.26 14.77
CA LEU A 191 -18.23 7.51 15.52
C LEU A 191 -18.17 8.74 14.62
N ARG A 192 -17.52 8.62 13.46
CA ARG A 192 -17.28 9.75 12.55
C ARG A 192 -18.39 10.00 11.52
N TYR A 193 -19.06 8.93 11.06
CA TYR A 193 -20.02 8.97 9.96
C TYR A 193 -21.41 8.45 10.34
N GLN A 194 -21.60 7.95 11.57
CA GLN A 194 -22.90 7.58 12.14
C GLN A 194 -23.71 6.65 11.20
N SER A 195 -24.84 7.12 10.66
CA SER A 195 -25.72 6.34 9.79
C SER A 195 -25.08 5.90 8.47
N GLU A 196 -24.04 6.60 7.99
CA GLU A 196 -23.33 6.25 6.75
C GLU A 196 -22.20 5.24 6.95
N SER A 197 -21.87 4.91 8.21
CA SER A 197 -20.68 4.13 8.57
C SER A 197 -20.65 2.73 7.94
N GLU A 198 -21.77 2.00 7.93
CA GLU A 198 -21.85 0.66 7.34
C GLU A 198 -21.66 0.69 5.83
N SER A 199 -22.32 1.62 5.14
CA SER A 199 -22.18 1.80 3.69
C SER A 199 -20.73 2.15 3.33
N LYS A 200 -20.12 3.06 4.09
CA LYS A 200 -18.73 3.46 3.92
C LYS A 200 -17.75 2.30 4.13
N LEU A 201 -17.96 1.51 5.19
CA LEU A 201 -17.17 0.30 5.44
C LEU A 201 -17.27 -0.68 4.27
N GLN A 202 -18.48 -0.97 3.78
CA GLN A 202 -18.66 -1.87 2.64
C GLN A 202 -17.92 -1.39 1.40
N LYS A 203 -18.02 -0.09 1.05
CA LYS A 203 -17.33 0.47 -0.11
C LYS A 203 -15.81 0.47 0.03
N LEU A 204 -15.28 0.70 1.24
CA LEU A 204 -13.85 0.56 1.52
C LEU A 204 -13.38 -0.88 1.34
N MET A 205 -14.13 -1.86 1.85
CA MET A 205 -13.79 -3.29 1.68
C MET A 205 -13.87 -3.76 0.22
N VAL A 206 -14.85 -3.26 -0.55
CA VAL A 206 -14.92 -3.48 -2.00
C VAL A 206 -13.71 -2.86 -2.69
N SER A 207 -13.33 -1.63 -2.32
CA SER A 207 -12.15 -0.96 -2.89
C SER A 207 -10.85 -1.72 -2.59
N LEU A 208 -10.72 -2.34 -1.41
CA LEU A 208 -9.59 -3.23 -1.11
C LEU A 208 -9.58 -4.50 -1.95
N THR A 209 -10.77 -5.02 -2.32
CA THR A 209 -10.85 -6.16 -3.24
C THR A 209 -10.43 -5.74 -4.66
N ASP A 210 -10.88 -4.57 -5.12
CA ASP A 210 -10.45 -4.00 -6.41
C ASP A 210 -8.93 -3.77 -6.44
N LEU A 211 -8.35 -3.32 -5.32
CA LEU A 211 -6.90 -3.17 -5.13
C LEU A 211 -6.17 -4.50 -5.28
N MET A 212 -6.63 -5.57 -4.61
CA MET A 212 -6.05 -6.92 -4.71
C MET A 212 -6.04 -7.42 -6.15
N ILE A 213 -7.15 -7.25 -6.87
CA ILE A 213 -7.26 -7.65 -8.29
C ILE A 213 -6.31 -6.82 -9.17
N THR A 214 -6.25 -5.51 -8.93
CA THR A 214 -5.37 -4.60 -9.68
C THR A 214 -3.90 -4.91 -9.45
N ALA A 215 -3.52 -5.20 -8.21
CA ALA A 215 -2.17 -5.61 -7.83
C ALA A 215 -1.77 -6.93 -8.51
N GLU A 216 -2.65 -7.93 -8.50
CA GLU A 216 -2.36 -9.22 -9.16
C GLU A 216 -2.22 -9.06 -10.68
N ALA A 217 -3.12 -8.31 -11.33
CA ALA A 217 -2.99 -8.01 -12.75
C ALA A 217 -1.67 -7.29 -13.06
N HIS A 218 -1.26 -6.34 -12.21
CA HIS A 218 0.02 -5.66 -12.35
C HIS A 218 1.22 -6.60 -12.18
N LYS A 219 1.17 -7.50 -11.20
CA LYS A 219 2.19 -8.55 -11.02
C LYS A 219 2.38 -9.36 -12.29
N GLN A 220 1.30 -9.79 -12.92
CA GLN A 220 1.34 -10.58 -14.15
C GLN A 220 1.91 -9.78 -15.34
N CYS A 221 1.59 -8.49 -15.45
CA CYS A 221 2.16 -7.62 -16.48
C CYS A 221 3.67 -7.49 -16.34
N GLU A 222 4.15 -7.25 -15.12
CA GLU A 222 5.58 -7.10 -14.82
C GLU A 222 6.37 -8.35 -15.18
N VAL A 223 5.86 -9.52 -14.77
CA VAL A 223 6.47 -10.82 -15.09
C VAL A 223 6.53 -11.05 -16.61
N GLN A 224 5.43 -10.74 -17.32
CA GLN A 224 5.37 -10.88 -18.77
C GLN A 224 6.35 -9.94 -19.49
N GLU A 225 6.44 -8.68 -19.05
CA GLU A 225 7.32 -7.66 -19.62
C GLU A 225 8.80 -8.06 -19.47
N VAL A 226 9.18 -8.60 -18.31
CA VAL A 226 10.53 -9.14 -18.07
C VAL A 226 10.81 -10.38 -18.92
N TYR A 227 9.82 -11.26 -19.10
CA TYR A 227 9.96 -12.44 -19.95
C TYR A 227 10.18 -12.06 -21.43
N GLU A 228 9.44 -11.07 -21.93
CA GLU A 228 9.55 -10.58 -23.30
C GLU A 228 10.83 -9.76 -23.55
N CYS A 229 11.29 -9.00 -22.55
CA CYS A 229 12.48 -8.16 -22.63
C CYS A 229 13.44 -8.45 -21.46
N ARG A 230 14.14 -9.58 -21.55
CA ARG A 230 15.10 -10.04 -20.52
C ARG A 230 16.11 -8.97 -20.03
N PRO A 231 16.63 -8.05 -20.86
CA PRO A 231 17.50 -6.97 -20.37
C PRO A 231 16.87 -6.08 -19.28
N LEU A 232 15.53 -6.01 -19.16
CA LEU A 232 14.87 -5.26 -18.09
C LEU A 232 15.11 -5.86 -16.70
N LEU A 233 15.45 -7.15 -16.61
CA LEU A 233 15.73 -7.83 -15.33
C LEU A 233 16.84 -7.13 -14.53
N GLN A 234 17.77 -6.45 -15.19
CA GLN A 234 18.85 -5.69 -14.53
C GLN A 234 18.34 -4.54 -13.63
N TYR A 235 17.08 -4.11 -13.82
CA TYR A 235 16.45 -3.04 -13.04
C TYR A 235 15.63 -3.56 -11.86
N TYR A 236 15.57 -4.87 -11.64
CA TYR A 236 14.89 -5.47 -10.49
C TYR A 236 15.89 -5.77 -9.38
N GLY A 237 15.66 -5.14 -8.22
CA GLY A 237 16.40 -5.46 -7.01
C GLY A 237 16.06 -6.86 -6.48
N PRO A 238 16.81 -7.36 -5.48
CA PRO A 238 16.61 -8.70 -4.93
C PRO A 238 15.23 -8.86 -4.27
N LEU A 239 14.73 -7.86 -3.53
CA LEU A 239 13.42 -7.98 -2.89
C LEU A 239 12.30 -7.96 -3.93
N LEU A 240 12.42 -7.11 -4.94
CA LEU A 240 11.43 -7.01 -5.98
C LEU A 240 11.38 -8.26 -6.86
N SER A 241 12.55 -8.83 -7.15
CA SER A 241 12.66 -10.12 -7.85
C SER A 241 11.97 -11.25 -7.07
N GLU A 242 12.12 -11.26 -5.74
CA GLU A 242 11.45 -12.23 -4.87
C GLU A 242 9.92 -12.03 -4.86
N VAL A 243 9.43 -10.78 -4.79
CA VAL A 243 8.00 -10.46 -4.77
C VAL A 243 7.30 -10.84 -6.08
N TYR A 244 7.96 -10.59 -7.22
CA TYR A 244 7.45 -10.97 -8.54
C TYR A 244 7.74 -12.42 -8.93
N ASP A 245 8.49 -13.18 -8.11
CA ASP A 245 8.94 -14.53 -8.40
C ASP A 245 9.79 -14.63 -9.70
N LEU A 246 10.56 -13.58 -10.03
CA LEU A 246 11.32 -13.50 -11.29
C LEU A 246 12.45 -14.52 -11.39
N HIS A 247 12.89 -15.09 -10.26
CA HIS A 247 13.89 -16.16 -10.25
C HIS A 247 13.43 -17.41 -11.01
N GLN A 248 12.14 -17.59 -11.22
CA GLN A 248 11.58 -18.70 -12.01
C GLN A 248 11.76 -18.51 -13.52
N LEU A 249 12.09 -17.28 -13.97
CA LEU A 249 12.32 -16.95 -15.38
C LEU A 249 13.80 -17.06 -15.81
N VAL A 250 14.70 -17.32 -14.86
CA VAL A 250 16.16 -17.36 -15.07
C VAL A 250 16.62 -18.72 -15.56
#